data_AF-A0A8X6Y3G2-F1
#
_entry.id   AF-A0A8X6Y3G2-F1
#
_cell.length_a   1.000
_cell.length_b   1.000
_cell.length_c   1.000
_cell.angle_alpha   90.00
_cell.angle_beta   90.00
_cell.angle_gamma   90.00
#
_symmetry.space_group_name_H-M   'P 1'
#
loop_
_entity.id
_entity.type
_entity.pdbx_description
1 polymer ?
#
loop_
_entity_poly.entity_id
_entity_poly.type
_entity_poly.pdbx_seq_one_letter_code
_entity_poly.pdbx_strand_id
1 'polypeptide(L)'
;MKVKTKLILSEDSDDFQRPVVLPDHSIVRLYIEYVHKTMMHSGVQTTLNGIREHYWVPYGRRIVREVVSKFVVCKGHSRKPVQPDTAPLPLDRMKLVAAFQVSGVHLAGPLYLRQGCKATLQRLYLLEMSLSDLPSDITLGENFPEPNKDSDRLKSPEVPGPSSPAPNPEPKVSRPVKQTRCGRNSSHITFELVDCCTY
;
A
#
# COMPACT_ATOMS: atom_id res chain seq x y z
N MET A 1 40.04 -24.24 -0.02
CA MET A 1 41.20 -23.33 0.08
C MET A 1 40.82 -22.18 1.02
N LYS A 2 41.57 -21.94 2.10
CA LYS A 2 41.36 -20.80 3.02
C LYS A 2 42.13 -19.59 2.51
N VAL A 3 41.52 -18.41 2.55
CA VAL A 3 42.16 -17.15 2.12
C VAL A 3 42.67 -16.38 3.34
N LYS A 4 43.88 -15.83 3.25
CA LYS A 4 44.42 -14.94 4.27
C LYS A 4 43.77 -13.57 4.13
N THR A 5 43.09 -13.11 5.19
CA THR A 5 42.56 -11.74 5.26
C THR A 5 43.53 -10.84 6.05
N LYS A 6 43.20 -9.56 6.12
CA LYS A 6 43.93 -8.59 6.96
C LYS A 6 43.55 -8.66 8.44
N LEU A 7 42.53 -9.44 8.79
CA LEU A 7 42.02 -9.62 10.16
C LEU A 7 42.79 -10.71 10.91
N ILE A 8 44.13 -10.69 10.80
CA ILE A 8 45.01 -11.70 11.41
C ILE A 8 45.25 -11.47 12.91
N LEU A 9 44.86 -10.30 13.43
CA LEU A 9 45.10 -9.88 14.81
C LEU A 9 43.81 -9.75 15.62
N SER A 10 42.64 -10.01 15.03
CA SER A 10 41.37 -9.94 15.77
C SER A 10 41.16 -11.18 16.63
N GLU A 11 40.36 -11.06 17.68
CA GLU A 11 39.99 -12.17 18.59
C GLU A 11 38.79 -12.98 18.06
N ASP A 12 38.56 -12.96 16.75
CA ASP A 12 37.43 -13.65 16.11
C ASP A 12 37.74 -15.14 15.86
N SER A 13 36.72 -15.90 15.45
CA SER A 13 36.89 -17.29 15.04
C SER A 13 37.86 -17.45 13.85
N ASP A 14 38.61 -18.55 13.78
CA ASP A 14 39.55 -18.81 12.67
C ASP A 14 38.84 -18.83 11.31
N ASP A 15 37.57 -19.26 11.27
CA ASP A 15 36.78 -19.28 10.04
C ASP A 15 36.41 -17.86 9.56
N PHE A 16 36.23 -16.92 10.48
CA PHE A 16 36.01 -15.51 10.10
C PHE A 16 37.31 -14.84 9.66
N GLN A 17 38.42 -15.11 10.36
CA GLN A 17 39.73 -14.55 10.01
C GLN A 17 40.26 -15.12 8.69
N ARG A 18 40.01 -16.41 8.43
CA ARG A 18 40.52 -17.15 7.28
C ARG A 18 39.40 -17.96 6.63
N PRO A 19 38.46 -17.28 5.96
CA PRO A 19 37.28 -17.94 5.42
C PRO A 19 37.65 -18.90 4.30
N VAL A 20 36.90 -19.99 4.24
CA VAL A 20 36.97 -20.93 3.13
C VAL A 20 36.22 -20.33 1.94
N VAL A 21 36.90 -20.23 0.80
CA VAL A 21 36.24 -19.80 -0.44
C VAL A 21 35.49 -20.99 -1.03
N LEU A 22 34.18 -20.84 -1.17
CA LEU A 22 33.34 -21.81 -1.84
C LEU A 22 33.09 -21.39 -3.29
N PRO A 23 33.37 -22.25 -4.28
CA PRO A 23 32.99 -21.97 -5.67
C PRO A 23 31.47 -22.03 -5.85
N ASP A 24 30.97 -21.54 -6.98
CA ASP A 24 29.54 -21.65 -7.31
C ASP A 24 29.17 -23.13 -7.48
N HIS A 25 28.41 -23.67 -6.52
CA HIS A 25 27.95 -25.05 -6.49
C HIS A 25 26.55 -25.12 -5.89
N SER A 26 25.79 -26.16 -6.22
CA SER A 26 24.43 -26.38 -5.72
C SER A 26 24.35 -26.39 -4.18
N ILE A 27 25.37 -26.96 -3.53
CA ILE A 27 25.51 -27.03 -2.06
C ILE A 27 25.50 -25.63 -1.43
N VAL A 28 26.11 -24.64 -2.07
CA VAL A 28 26.13 -23.26 -1.56
C VAL A 28 24.72 -22.70 -1.50
N ARG A 29 23.88 -22.99 -2.50
CA ARG A 29 22.47 -22.55 -2.50
C ARG A 29 21.68 -23.19 -1.38
N LEU A 30 21.86 -24.50 -1.15
CA LEU A 30 21.21 -25.20 -0.03
C LEU A 30 21.64 -24.64 1.32
N TYR A 31 22.93 -24.32 1.49
CA TYR A 31 23.42 -23.68 2.71
C TYR A 31 22.83 -22.29 2.91
N ILE A 32 22.78 -21.45 1.86
CA ILE A 32 22.13 -20.14 1.91
C ILE A 32 20.65 -20.27 2.30
N GLU A 33 19.94 -21.25 1.74
CA GLU A 33 18.54 -21.53 2.08
C GLU A 33 18.38 -21.92 3.55
N TYR A 34 19.29 -22.73 4.08
CA TYR A 34 19.32 -23.09 5.49
C TYR A 34 19.53 -21.86 6.38
N VAL A 35 20.59 -21.07 6.14
CA VAL A 35 20.88 -19.86 6.93
C VAL A 35 19.74 -18.84 6.84
N HIS A 36 19.15 -18.66 5.66
CA HIS A 36 18.02 -17.75 5.49
C HIS A 36 16.79 -18.16 6.32
N LYS A 37 16.51 -19.47 6.43
CA LYS A 37 15.43 -20.00 7.26
C LYS A 37 15.73 -19.91 8.75
N THR A 38 16.96 -20.21 9.18
CA THR A 38 17.34 -20.11 10.59
C THR A 38 17.31 -18.66 11.09
N MET A 39 17.65 -17.70 10.24
CA MET A 39 17.55 -16.26 10.52
C MET A 39 16.14 -15.69 10.27
N MET A 40 15.09 -16.53 10.30
CA MET A 40 13.68 -16.10 10.23
C MET A 40 13.35 -15.23 9.01
N HIS A 41 13.74 -15.67 7.81
CA HIS A 41 13.48 -14.96 6.56
C HIS A 41 14.05 -13.53 6.48
N SER A 42 15.16 -13.33 7.19
CA SER A 42 16.00 -12.14 7.15
C SER A 42 16.34 -11.67 5.72
N GLY A 43 16.57 -10.36 5.58
CA GLY A 43 16.90 -9.74 4.30
C GLY A 43 18.23 -10.19 3.70
N VAL A 44 18.49 -9.78 2.45
CA VAL A 44 19.68 -10.22 1.69
C VAL A 44 21.00 -9.90 2.40
N GLN A 45 21.11 -8.73 3.05
CA GLN A 45 22.36 -8.32 3.69
C GLN A 45 22.64 -9.09 4.98
N THR A 46 21.61 -9.31 5.78
CA THR A 46 21.75 -10.04 7.05
C THR A 46 22.07 -11.50 6.80
N THR A 47 21.40 -12.15 5.84
CA THR A 47 21.76 -13.51 5.40
C THR A 47 23.18 -13.56 4.83
N LEU A 48 23.59 -12.58 4.02
CA LEU A 48 24.95 -12.53 3.47
C LEU A 48 26.02 -12.39 4.56
N ASN A 49 25.75 -11.60 5.60
CA ASN A 49 26.66 -11.42 6.72
C ASN A 49 26.78 -12.71 7.54
N GLY A 50 25.68 -13.38 7.85
CA GLY A 50 25.72 -14.68 8.56
C GLY A 50 26.49 -15.76 7.78
N ILE A 51 26.41 -15.75 6.44
CA ILE A 51 27.24 -16.65 5.63
C ILE A 51 28.73 -16.29 5.73
N ARG A 52 29.05 -14.99 5.76
CA ARG A 52 30.43 -14.48 5.81
C ARG A 52 31.16 -14.76 7.11
N GLU A 53 30.44 -15.12 8.17
CA GLU A 53 31.02 -15.57 9.45
C GLU A 53 31.83 -16.87 9.30
N HIS A 54 31.45 -17.73 8.35
CA HIS A 54 32.08 -19.03 8.14
C HIS A 54 32.69 -19.20 6.74
N TYR A 55 32.08 -18.56 5.73
CA TYR A 55 32.34 -18.89 4.33
C TYR A 55 32.40 -17.65 3.45
N TRP A 56 33.36 -17.65 2.51
CA TRP A 56 33.45 -16.61 1.50
C TRP A 56 32.91 -17.08 0.16
N VAL A 57 31.72 -16.60 -0.21
CA VAL A 57 31.08 -16.94 -1.50
C VAL A 57 31.33 -15.81 -2.51
N PRO A 58 32.04 -16.06 -3.63
CA PRO A 58 32.22 -15.09 -4.70
C PRO A 58 30.86 -14.77 -5.34
N TYR A 59 30.60 -13.50 -5.63
CA TYR A 59 29.30 -13.01 -6.08
C TYR A 59 28.12 -13.39 -5.14
N GLY A 60 28.40 -13.64 -3.85
CA GLY A 60 27.43 -14.14 -2.88
C GLY A 60 26.14 -13.32 -2.82
N ARG A 61 26.22 -11.99 -2.93
CA ARG A 61 25.03 -11.12 -2.95
C ARG A 61 24.04 -11.47 -4.07
N ARG A 62 24.53 -11.85 -5.26
CA ARG A 62 23.68 -12.26 -6.40
C ARG A 62 22.96 -13.56 -6.06
N ILE A 63 23.70 -14.55 -5.59
CA ILE A 63 23.19 -15.89 -5.26
C ILE A 63 22.19 -15.81 -4.11
N VAL A 64 22.50 -15.06 -3.05
CA VAL A 64 21.59 -14.83 -1.91
C VAL A 64 20.31 -14.15 -2.39
N ARG A 65 20.39 -13.12 -3.24
CA ARG A 65 19.19 -12.48 -3.79
C ARG A 65 18.32 -13.46 -4.58
N GLU A 66 18.93 -14.29 -5.44
CA GLU A 66 18.22 -15.34 -6.17
C GLU A 66 17.50 -16.30 -5.22
N VAL A 67 18.19 -16.78 -4.18
CA VAL A 67 17.63 -17.70 -3.18
C VAL A 67 16.48 -17.05 -2.40
N VAL A 68 16.69 -15.87 -1.81
CA VAL A 68 15.68 -15.14 -1.03
C VAL A 68 14.44 -14.84 -1.89
N SER A 69 14.64 -14.51 -3.17
CA SER A 69 13.54 -14.22 -4.08
C SER A 69 12.64 -15.43 -4.39
N LYS A 70 13.06 -16.66 -4.09
CA LYS A 70 12.24 -17.87 -4.28
C LYS A 70 11.22 -18.05 -3.15
N PHE A 71 11.50 -17.55 -1.96
CA PHE A 71 10.63 -17.72 -0.79
C PHE A 71 9.39 -16.83 -0.85
N VAL A 72 8.21 -17.45 -0.72
CA VAL A 72 6.91 -16.74 -0.76
C VAL A 72 6.79 -15.74 0.38
N VAL A 73 7.27 -16.11 1.57
CA VAL A 73 7.29 -15.25 2.77
C VAL A 73 8.03 -13.95 2.45
N CYS A 74 9.26 -14.03 1.93
CA CYS A 74 10.05 -12.85 1.57
C CYS A 74 9.43 -12.04 0.42
N LYS A 75 8.81 -12.71 -0.56
CA LYS A 75 8.05 -12.01 -1.61
C LYS A 75 6.91 -11.20 -1.02
N GLY A 76 6.19 -11.74 -0.02
CA GLY A 76 5.13 -11.05 0.71
C GLY A 76 5.62 -9.78 1.38
N HIS A 77 6.68 -9.88 2.17
CA HIS A 77 7.29 -8.73 2.87
C HIS A 77 7.88 -7.69 1.91
N SER A 78 8.36 -8.11 0.73
CA SER A 78 8.93 -7.21 -0.28
C SER A 78 7.89 -6.57 -1.20
N ARG A 79 6.59 -6.85 -1.05
CA ARG A 79 5.56 -6.25 -1.89
C ARG A 79 5.50 -4.75 -1.65
N LYS A 80 5.49 -3.98 -2.73
CA LYS A 80 5.19 -2.55 -2.65
C LYS A 80 3.70 -2.39 -2.31
N PRO A 81 3.33 -1.44 -1.43
CA PRO A 81 1.93 -1.11 -1.24
C PRO A 81 1.35 -0.68 -2.58
N VAL A 82 0.16 -1.20 -2.91
CA VAL A 82 -0.63 -0.66 -4.03
C VAL A 82 -1.04 0.74 -3.59
N GLN A 83 -0.65 1.75 -4.36
CA GLN A 83 -1.16 3.10 -4.18
C GLN A 83 -2.47 3.17 -4.96
N PRO A 84 -3.65 3.14 -4.30
CA PRO A 84 -4.90 3.28 -5.01
C PRO A 84 -4.98 4.71 -5.56
N ASP A 85 -5.50 4.85 -6.77
CA ASP A 85 -5.94 6.16 -7.25
C ASP A 85 -7.04 6.65 -6.31
N THR A 86 -6.84 7.81 -5.68
CA THR A 86 -7.84 8.41 -4.81
C THR A 86 -9.05 8.79 -5.64
N ALA A 87 -10.20 8.15 -5.37
CA ALA A 87 -11.46 8.55 -5.95
C ALA A 87 -11.80 10.01 -5.55
N PRO A 88 -12.41 10.81 -6.45
CA PRO A 88 -12.84 12.15 -6.09
C PRO A 88 -13.85 12.10 -4.95
N LEU A 89 -13.72 13.00 -3.97
CA LEU A 89 -14.68 13.08 -2.87
C LEU A 89 -16.07 13.49 -3.43
N PRO A 90 -17.17 12.99 -2.86
CA PRO A 90 -18.50 13.40 -3.28
C PRO A 90 -18.69 14.91 -3.04
N LEU A 91 -19.35 15.58 -3.99
CA LEU A 91 -19.57 17.04 -3.95
C LEU A 91 -20.26 17.49 -2.66
N ASP A 92 -21.11 16.66 -2.08
CA ASP A 92 -21.84 16.98 -0.85
C ASP A 92 -20.92 17.07 0.39
N ARG A 93 -19.70 16.53 0.33
CA ARG A 93 -18.65 16.75 1.34
C ARG A 93 -17.82 18.00 1.09
N MET A 94 -17.90 18.59 -0.10
CA MET A 94 -17.11 19.76 -0.50
C MET A 94 -17.92 21.07 -0.42
N LYS A 95 -19.25 21.00 -0.44
CA LYS A 95 -20.13 22.17 -0.37
C LYS A 95 -20.17 22.72 1.05
N LEU A 96 -20.06 24.05 1.17
CA LEU A 96 -20.41 24.76 2.39
C LEU A 96 -21.94 24.78 2.50
N VAL A 97 -22.46 24.00 3.44
CA VAL A 97 -23.91 23.83 3.68
C VAL A 97 -24.23 24.22 5.12
N ALA A 98 -25.47 24.62 5.36
CA ALA A 98 -25.93 24.94 6.71
C ALA A 98 -25.82 23.72 7.63
N ALA A 99 -25.71 23.97 8.94
CA ALA A 99 -25.67 22.89 9.93
C ALA A 99 -26.86 21.95 9.71
N PHE A 100 -26.57 20.65 9.63
CA PHE A 100 -27.55 19.56 9.43
C PHE A 100 -28.26 19.48 8.06
N GLN A 101 -27.84 20.26 7.07
CA GLN A 101 -28.37 20.15 5.70
C GLN A 101 -27.96 18.85 4.99
N VAL A 102 -26.79 18.30 5.33
CA VAL A 102 -26.30 17.01 4.83
C VAL A 102 -25.93 16.15 6.02
N SER A 103 -26.69 15.07 6.26
CA SER A 103 -26.40 14.08 7.31
C SER A 103 -25.98 12.75 6.69
N GLY A 104 -24.93 12.14 7.24
CA GLY A 104 -24.46 10.83 6.83
C GLY A 104 -25.10 9.74 7.69
N VAL A 105 -25.86 8.84 7.08
CA VAL A 105 -26.38 7.65 7.77
C VAL A 105 -25.46 6.47 7.47
N HIS A 106 -24.87 5.90 8.52
CA HIS A 106 -24.07 4.69 8.41
C HIS A 106 -24.76 3.55 9.17
N LEU A 107 -25.09 2.48 8.47
CA LEU A 107 -25.59 1.26 9.11
C LEU A 107 -24.38 0.45 9.58
N ALA A 108 -24.32 0.20 10.89
CA ALA A 108 -23.37 -0.77 11.42
C ALA A 108 -23.74 -2.18 10.89
N GLY A 109 -22.72 -3.02 10.70
CA GLY A 109 -22.92 -4.43 10.34
C GLY A 109 -23.77 -5.20 11.38
N PRO A 110 -24.08 -6.48 11.13
CA PRO A 110 -24.97 -7.25 12.00
C PRO A 110 -24.53 -7.24 13.46
N LEU A 111 -25.37 -6.68 14.33
CA LEU A 111 -25.16 -6.64 15.77
C LEU A 111 -25.73 -7.93 16.38
N TYR A 112 -24.86 -8.77 16.95
CA TYR A 112 -25.26 -9.98 17.65
C TYR A 112 -25.54 -9.65 19.12
N LEU A 113 -26.80 -9.72 19.53
CA LEU A 113 -27.18 -9.61 20.94
C LEU A 113 -26.82 -10.91 21.68
N ARG A 114 -26.46 -10.79 22.96
CA ARG A 114 -25.94 -11.87 23.84
C ARG A 114 -26.86 -13.11 23.98
N GLN A 115 -28.05 -13.10 23.40
CA GLN A 115 -29.06 -14.14 23.54
C GLN A 115 -29.51 -14.74 22.20
N GLY A 116 -28.61 -15.04 21.25
CA GLY A 116 -28.89 -15.91 20.10
C GLY A 116 -30.02 -15.51 19.12
N CYS A 117 -30.77 -14.46 19.42
CA CYS A 117 -31.85 -13.95 18.62
C CYS A 117 -31.27 -13.00 17.57
N LYS A 118 -31.46 -13.36 16.30
CA LYS A 118 -31.23 -12.44 15.17
C LYS A 118 -32.23 -11.28 15.31
N ALA A 119 -31.79 -10.15 15.84
CA ALA A 119 -32.56 -8.92 15.71
C ALA A 119 -32.46 -8.49 14.25
N THR A 120 -33.54 -8.59 13.49
CA THR A 120 -33.67 -7.83 12.24
C THR A 120 -33.58 -6.36 12.64
N LEU A 121 -32.52 -5.68 12.19
CA LEU A 121 -32.30 -4.25 12.42
C LEU A 121 -33.37 -3.44 11.66
N GLN A 122 -34.63 -3.48 12.10
CA GLN A 122 -35.68 -2.70 11.46
C GLN A 122 -35.75 -1.28 12.00
N ARG A 123 -35.10 -0.96 13.13
CA ARG A 123 -35.12 0.39 13.70
C ARG A 123 -34.01 0.53 14.76
N LEU A 124 -32.82 0.91 14.32
CA LEU A 124 -31.92 1.66 15.21
C LEU A 124 -31.51 2.92 14.45
N TYR A 125 -32.47 3.83 14.31
CA TYR A 125 -32.17 5.21 13.96
C TYR A 125 -31.55 5.84 15.20
N LEU A 126 -30.23 5.93 15.27
CA LEU A 126 -29.61 6.96 16.12
C LEU A 126 -29.74 8.28 15.35
N LEU A 127 -30.92 8.86 15.43
CA LEU A 127 -31.18 10.25 15.08
C LEU A 127 -31.21 11.01 16.41
N GLU A 128 -30.06 11.50 16.86
CA GLU A 128 -30.05 12.61 17.81
C GLU A 128 -29.83 13.88 17.02
N MET A 129 -30.95 14.44 16.58
CA MET A 129 -31.12 15.88 16.44
C MET A 129 -32.54 16.21 16.87
N SER A 130 -32.71 16.41 18.17
CA SER A 130 -33.84 17.20 18.65
C SER A 130 -33.61 18.66 18.29
N LEU A 131 -34.54 19.22 17.54
CA LEU A 131 -35.28 20.46 17.84
C LEU A 131 -35.87 21.02 16.53
N SER A 132 -37.02 20.47 16.18
CA SER A 132 -38.07 21.26 15.55
C SER A 132 -38.91 21.88 16.67
N ASP A 133 -38.65 23.14 16.98
CA ASP A 133 -39.52 24.16 17.61
C ASP A 133 -38.75 25.48 17.40
N LEU A 134 -39.11 26.46 16.57
CA LEU A 134 -40.41 26.96 16.12
C LEU A 134 -40.35 27.53 14.67
N PRO A 135 -41.52 27.67 14.03
CA PRO A 135 -41.72 28.51 12.86
C PRO A 135 -42.09 29.95 13.25
N SER A 136 -41.63 30.94 12.48
CA SER A 136 -42.46 32.03 11.91
C SER A 136 -41.57 33.18 11.43
N ASP A 137 -41.80 33.56 10.16
CA ASP A 137 -41.47 34.85 9.55
C ASP A 137 -40.04 35.06 9.04
N ILE A 138 -39.75 34.51 7.86
CA ILE A 138 -38.99 35.27 6.86
C ILE A 138 -39.83 35.30 5.59
N THR A 139 -40.45 36.45 5.40
CA THR A 139 -41.21 36.83 4.23
C THR A 139 -40.39 36.63 2.97
N LEU A 140 -41.04 36.07 1.94
CA LEU A 140 -40.62 36.22 0.55
C LEU A 140 -40.66 37.71 0.22
N GLY A 141 -39.52 38.39 0.41
CA GLY A 141 -39.28 39.73 -0.09
C GLY A 141 -38.57 39.63 -1.43
N GLU A 142 -39.36 39.55 -2.51
CA GLU A 142 -38.91 40.01 -3.82
C GLU A 142 -38.44 41.46 -3.66
N ASN A 143 -37.18 41.76 -3.95
CA ASN A 143 -36.68 43.07 -4.37
C ASN A 143 -35.22 42.92 -4.82
N PHE A 144 -35.05 42.43 -6.05
CA PHE A 144 -33.84 42.66 -6.83
C PHE A 144 -33.89 44.12 -7.33
N PRO A 145 -32.90 44.99 -7.05
CA PRO A 145 -32.81 46.25 -7.76
C PRO A 145 -32.39 45.98 -9.21
N GLU A 146 -33.21 46.43 -10.16
CA GLU A 146 -32.85 46.52 -11.58
C GLU A 146 -31.53 47.31 -11.76
N PRO A 147 -30.61 46.87 -12.63
CA PRO A 147 -29.37 47.58 -12.88
C PRO A 147 -29.62 48.84 -13.73
N ASN A 148 -29.34 50.01 -13.15
CA ASN A 148 -29.34 51.28 -13.86
C ASN A 148 -28.36 51.24 -15.03
N LYS A 149 -28.89 51.51 -16.24
CA LYS A 149 -28.12 51.89 -17.42
C LYS A 149 -27.67 53.33 -17.21
N ASP A 150 -26.41 53.54 -16.85
CA ASP A 150 -25.72 54.78 -17.21
C ASP A 150 -24.24 54.49 -17.46
N SER A 151 -23.84 54.97 -18.63
CA SER A 151 -22.52 54.96 -19.19
C SER A 151 -21.51 55.64 -18.29
N ASP A 152 -20.39 54.99 -17.99
CA ASP A 152 -19.13 55.74 -17.97
C ASP A 152 -17.91 54.90 -18.36
N ARG A 153 -17.09 55.58 -19.12
CA ARG A 153 -16.00 55.12 -19.96
C ARG A 153 -14.72 55.09 -19.13
N LEU A 154 -14.21 53.91 -18.79
CA LEU A 154 -12.81 53.78 -18.37
C LEU A 154 -12.12 52.66 -19.16
N LYS A 155 -11.14 53.07 -19.94
CA LYS A 155 -10.37 52.27 -20.89
C LYS A 155 -9.36 51.41 -20.15
N SER A 156 -9.50 50.10 -20.18
CA SER A 156 -8.48 49.16 -19.71
C SER A 156 -7.31 49.10 -20.70
N PRO A 157 -6.05 48.97 -20.24
CA PRO A 157 -4.88 48.81 -21.10
C PRO A 157 -4.86 47.41 -21.75
N GLU A 158 -4.39 47.36 -23.00
CA GLU A 158 -4.18 46.11 -23.74
C GLU A 158 -3.10 45.25 -23.07
N VAL A 159 -3.44 44.00 -22.75
CA VAL A 159 -2.48 42.97 -22.32
C VAL A 159 -2.17 42.08 -23.53
N PRO A 160 -0.90 41.86 -23.90
CA PRO A 160 -0.54 41.00 -25.02
C PRO A 160 -0.96 39.54 -24.76
N GLY A 161 -1.59 38.93 -25.75
CA GLY A 161 -2.21 37.61 -25.65
C GLY A 161 -1.21 36.45 -25.45
N PRO A 162 -1.68 35.32 -24.87
CA PRO A 162 -0.83 34.15 -24.66
C PRO A 162 -0.60 33.40 -25.99
N SER A 163 0.68 33.12 -26.27
CA SER A 163 1.12 32.19 -27.31
C SER A 163 0.54 30.79 -27.08
N SER A 164 -0.03 30.20 -28.13
CA SER A 164 -0.60 28.85 -28.13
C SER A 164 0.41 27.78 -27.70
N PRO A 165 0.04 26.81 -26.84
CA PRO A 165 0.91 25.67 -26.55
C PRO A 165 0.90 24.65 -27.70
N ALA A 166 2.07 24.08 -27.99
CA ALA A 166 2.26 23.05 -29.00
C ALA A 166 1.43 21.77 -28.70
N PRO A 167 1.00 21.01 -29.73
CA PRO A 167 0.25 19.78 -29.53
C PRO A 167 1.12 18.67 -28.91
N ASN A 168 0.59 18.03 -27.87
CA ASN A 168 1.21 16.86 -27.24
C ASN A 168 1.23 15.64 -28.19
N PRO A 169 2.29 14.82 -28.20
CA PRO A 169 2.32 13.59 -28.98
C PRO A 169 1.36 12.53 -28.40
N GLU A 170 0.66 11.84 -29.28
CA GLU A 170 -0.35 10.81 -28.95
C GLU A 170 0.24 9.61 -28.16
N PRO A 171 -0.50 9.04 -27.19
CA PRO A 171 -0.07 7.86 -26.47
C PRO A 171 -0.15 6.60 -27.34
N LYS A 172 0.96 5.86 -27.43
CA LYS A 172 1.03 4.55 -28.12
C LYS A 172 0.15 3.53 -27.41
N VAL A 173 -0.88 3.05 -28.12
CA VAL A 173 -1.74 1.93 -27.71
C VAL A 173 -0.91 0.66 -27.51
N SER A 174 -0.81 0.17 -26.28
CA SER A 174 -0.25 -1.14 -25.98
C SER A 174 -1.32 -2.23 -26.22
N ARG A 175 -0.91 -3.30 -26.91
CA ARG A 175 -1.79 -4.44 -27.24
C ARG A 175 -2.18 -5.23 -25.97
N PRO A 176 -3.39 -5.81 -25.88
CA PRO A 176 -3.79 -6.55 -24.69
C PRO A 176 -3.01 -7.87 -24.54
N VAL A 177 -2.49 -8.10 -23.34
CA VAL A 177 -1.89 -9.37 -22.92
C VAL A 177 -3.01 -10.39 -22.68
N LYS A 178 -2.98 -11.51 -23.39
CA LYS A 178 -3.92 -12.63 -23.21
C LYS A 178 -3.72 -13.25 -21.82
N GLN A 179 -4.76 -13.27 -20.99
CA GLN A 179 -4.81 -14.06 -19.77
C GLN A 179 -4.97 -15.55 -20.12
N THR A 180 -3.97 -16.37 -19.82
CA THR A 180 -4.12 -17.82 -19.83
C THR A 180 -4.74 -18.29 -18.53
N ARG A 181 -5.93 -18.88 -18.63
CA ARG A 181 -6.67 -19.57 -17.55
C ARG A 181 -5.92 -20.87 -17.20
N CYS A 182 -5.35 -20.98 -16.01
CA CYS A 182 -4.84 -22.26 -15.51
C CYS A 182 -5.94 -22.95 -14.70
N GLY A 183 -6.28 -24.17 -15.11
CA GLY A 183 -7.31 -25.02 -14.52
C GLY A 183 -6.91 -25.58 -13.15
N ARG A 184 -7.95 -25.97 -12.42
CA ARG A 184 -7.92 -26.68 -11.14
C ARG A 184 -7.14 -28.00 -11.26
N ASN A 185 -6.62 -28.51 -10.14
CA ASN A 185 -7.02 -29.79 -9.51
C ASN A 185 -6.06 -30.22 -8.40
N SER A 186 -6.62 -30.63 -7.25
CA SER A 186 -6.18 -31.62 -6.23
C SER A 186 -4.72 -31.57 -5.71
N SER A 187 -4.39 -31.76 -4.43
CA SER A 187 -5.00 -32.60 -3.39
C SER A 187 -4.36 -32.25 -2.04
N HIS A 188 -5.11 -32.50 -0.96
CA HIS A 188 -4.70 -32.52 0.45
C HIS A 188 -3.22 -32.85 0.74
N ILE A 189 -2.61 -32.10 1.66
CA ILE A 189 -1.84 -32.61 2.81
C ILE A 189 -1.93 -31.53 3.90
N THR A 190 -2.59 -31.89 5.00
CA THR A 190 -2.62 -31.16 6.26
C THR A 190 -1.31 -31.39 7.01
N PHE A 191 -0.64 -30.31 7.42
CA PHE A 191 0.30 -30.34 8.54
C PHE A 191 0.00 -29.11 9.40
N GLU A 192 -0.52 -29.37 10.60
CA GLU A 192 -0.60 -28.39 11.66
C GLU A 192 0.79 -27.87 12.00
N LEU A 193 0.91 -26.54 12.09
CA LEU A 193 1.99 -25.88 12.81
C LEU A 193 1.39 -24.62 13.41
N VAL A 194 0.93 -24.80 14.65
CA VAL A 194 0.82 -23.84 15.74
C VAL A 194 1.13 -22.39 15.33
N ASP A 195 0.06 -21.62 15.08
CA ASP A 195 0.10 -20.17 14.94
C ASP A 195 0.54 -19.54 16.26
N CYS A 196 1.79 -19.08 16.31
CA CYS A 196 2.35 -18.32 17.43
C CYS A 196 2.54 -16.84 17.06
N CYS A 197 1.56 -16.24 16.37
CA CYS A 197 1.57 -14.82 15.99
C CYS A 197 0.19 -14.18 16.19
N THR A 198 -0.24 -14.08 17.44
CA THR A 198 -1.11 -12.98 17.87
C THR A 198 -0.23 -11.86 18.42
N TYR A 199 -0.08 -10.80 17.63
CA TYR A 199 0.21 -9.44 18.06
C TYR A 199 -0.61 -8.48 17.21
#